data_AF-A0A0K2VU20-F1
#
_entry.id   AF-A0A0K2VU20-F1
#
_cell.length_a   1.000
_cell.length_b   1.000
_cell.length_c   1.000
_cell.angle_alpha   90.00
_cell.angle_beta   90.00
_cell.angle_gamma   90.00
#
_symmetry.space_group_name_H-M   'P 1'
#
loop_
_entity.id
_entity.type
_entity.pdbx_description
1 polymer ?
#
loop_
_entity_poly.entity_id
_entity_poly.type
_entity_poly.pdbx_seq_one_letter_code
_entity_poly.pdbx_strand_id
1 'polypeptide(L)'
;MREMEKNMNRYIVAFRLLHREDEGESRIDGRPLSSSYFEELSFSVEGDATVSAIFDKINRRTSDRVVDVRLFDDLSNYRSPRPTEPDF
;
A
#
# COMPACT_ATOMS: atom_id res chain seq x y z
N MET A 1 17.20 24.02 24.18
CA MET A 1 16.04 23.24 23.74
C MET A 1 16.51 22.37 22.59
N ARG A 2 16.62 21.05 22.78
CA ARG A 2 16.97 20.13 21.68
C ARG A 2 15.72 20.01 20.80
N GLU A 3 15.86 20.32 19.51
CA GLU A 3 14.94 19.80 18.49
C GLU A 3 14.80 18.30 18.77
N MET A 4 13.62 17.90 19.21
CA MET A 4 13.24 16.50 19.18
C MET A 4 13.34 16.13 17.70
N GLU A 5 14.34 15.31 17.35
CA GLU A 5 14.38 14.61 16.07
C GLU A 5 12.99 14.00 15.89
N LYS A 6 12.13 14.68 15.13
CA LYS A 6 10.87 14.14 14.67
C LYS A 6 11.29 13.05 13.71
N ASN A 7 11.55 11.86 14.25
CA ASN A 7 11.61 10.64 13.45
C ASN A 7 10.29 10.63 12.70
N MET A 8 10.30 11.10 11.45
CA MET A 8 9.15 11.06 10.58
C MET A 8 8.91 9.59 10.33
N ASN A 9 8.01 9.01 11.13
CA ASN A 9 7.54 7.65 10.93
C ASN A 9 7.05 7.58 9.50
N ARG A 10 7.58 6.64 8.72
CA ARG A 10 7.16 6.44 7.34
C ARG A 10 6.46 5.10 7.26
N TYR A 11 5.36 5.08 6.54
CA TYR A 11 4.56 3.87 6.36
C TYR A 11 4.47 3.53 4.89
N ILE A 12 4.37 2.23 4.59
CA ILE A 12 4.06 1.71 3.27
C ILE A 12 2.57 1.36 3.25
N VAL A 13 1.84 1.94 2.31
CA VAL A 13 0.48 1.53 1.97
C VAL A 13 0.59 0.54 0.82
N ALA A 14 0.11 -0.68 1.00
CA ALA A 14 -0.10 -1.63 -0.10
C ALA A 14 -1.60 -1.85 -0.30
N PHE A 15 -2.04 -1.93 -1.54
CA PHE A 15 -3.44 -2.13 -1.88
C PHE A 15 -3.58 -3.06 -3.08
N ARG A 16 -4.68 -3.82 -3.09
CA ARG A 16 -4.98 -4.78 -4.15
C ARG A 16 -6.16 -4.30 -4.98
N LEU A 17 -5.96 -4.33 -6.30
CA LEU A 17 -6.97 -4.03 -7.30
C LEU A 17 -7.53 -5.32 -7.89
N LEU A 18 -8.83 -5.36 -8.11
CA LEU A 18 -9.49 -6.38 -8.91
C LEU A 18 -9.75 -5.82 -10.30
N HIS A 19 -9.03 -6.36 -11.28
CA HIS A 19 -9.22 -6.07 -12.69
C HIS A 19 -10.22 -7.05 -13.29
N ARG A 20 -11.06 -6.54 -14.19
CA ARG A 20 -11.96 -7.36 -15.00
C ARG A 20 -11.85 -6.90 -16.43
N GLU A 21 -11.44 -7.80 -17.30
CA GLU A 21 -11.30 -7.54 -18.73
C GLU A 21 -12.25 -8.45 -19.49
N ASP A 22 -13.03 -7.87 -20.39
CA ASP A 22 -13.83 -8.63 -21.32
C ASP A 22 -12.90 -9.16 -22.43
N GLU A 23 -12.95 -10.46 -22.72
CA GLU A 23 -12.12 -11.12 -23.73
C GLU A 23 -12.65 -10.89 -25.16
N GLY A 24 -12.91 -9.63 -25.49
CA GLY A 24 -13.38 -9.20 -26.81
C GLY A 24 -14.71 -9.82 -27.21
N GLU A 25 -14.77 -10.38 -28.43
CA GLU A 25 -16.00 -10.98 -28.99
C GLU A 25 -16.25 -12.43 -28.53
N SER A 26 -15.36 -13.00 -27.73
CA SER A 26 -15.48 -14.37 -27.24
C SER A 26 -16.70 -14.52 -26.33
N ARG A 27 -17.60 -15.45 -26.70
CA ARG A 27 -18.85 -15.69 -25.97
C ARG A 27 -19.04 -17.17 -25.67
N ILE A 28 -19.48 -17.46 -24.43
CA ILE A 28 -20.03 -18.77 -24.03
C ILE A 28 -21.50 -18.53 -23.68
N ASP A 29 -22.40 -19.32 -24.27
CA ASP A 29 -23.86 -19.20 -24.08
C ASP A 29 -24.40 -17.77 -24.32
N GLY A 30 -23.80 -17.05 -25.27
CA GLY A 30 -24.17 -15.68 -25.63
C GLY A 30 -23.69 -14.59 -24.65
N ARG A 31 -22.96 -14.95 -23.58
CA ARG A 31 -22.38 -14.01 -22.61
C ARG A 31 -20.92 -13.74 -22.95
N PRO A 32 -20.43 -12.50 -22.84
CA PRO A 32 -19.01 -12.20 -22.97
C PRO A 32 -18.21 -13.02 -21.97
N LEU A 33 -17.12 -13.63 -22.43
CA LEU A 33 -16.15 -14.19 -21.52
C LEU A 33 -15.39 -13.03 -20.88
N SER A 34 -15.31 -13.02 -19.55
CA SER A 34 -14.55 -12.02 -18.82
C SER A 34 -13.53 -12.72 -17.94
N SER A 35 -12.28 -12.30 -18.01
CA SER A 35 -11.24 -12.73 -17.08
C SER A 35 -11.18 -11.76 -15.90
N SER A 36 -10.63 -12.24 -14.79
CA SER A 36 -10.36 -11.38 -13.63
C SER A 36 -9.02 -11.73 -13.03
N TYR A 37 -8.24 -10.71 -12.70
CA TYR A 37 -6.94 -10.86 -12.06
C TYR A 37 -6.76 -9.80 -10.98
N PHE A 38 -5.81 -10.05 -10.09
CA PHE A 38 -5.46 -9.11 -9.03
C PHE A 38 -4.12 -8.46 -9.33
N GLU A 39 -4.04 -7.16 -9.11
CA GLU A 39 -2.78 -6.40 -9.11
C GLU A 39 -2.54 -5.85 -7.70
N GLU A 40 -1.30 -5.90 -7.23
CA GLU A 40 -0.89 -5.31 -5.95
C GLU A 40 0.03 -4.12 -6.19
N LEU A 41 -0.35 -2.97 -5.64
CA LEU A 41 0.36 -1.71 -5.76
C LEU A 41 0.75 -1.20 -4.38
N SER A 42 1.81 -0.40 -4.31
CA SER A 42 2.22 0.21 -3.05
C SER A 42 2.76 1.63 -3.20
N PHE A 43 2.75 2.38 -2.10
CA PHE A 43 3.42 3.66 -1.96
C PHE A 43 3.72 4.00 -0.51
N SER A 44 4.76 4.80 -0.30
CA SER A 44 5.06 5.36 1.02
C SER A 44 4.23 6.61 1.33
N VAL A 45 3.95 6.81 2.61
CA VAL A 45 3.35 8.00 3.20
C VAL A 45 4.08 8.38 4.48
N GLU A 46 4.05 9.67 4.80
CA GLU A 46 4.50 10.18 6.10
C GLU A 46 3.52 9.78 7.20
N GLY A 47 4.02 9.71 8.43
CA GLY A 47 3.26 9.21 9.56
C GLY A 47 2.20 10.15 10.11
N ASP A 48 2.18 11.38 9.64
CA ASP A 48 1.10 12.34 9.86
C ASP A 48 0.08 12.38 8.72
N ALA A 49 0.21 11.52 7.70
CA ALA A 49 -0.79 11.38 6.66
C ALA A 49 -2.12 10.87 7.22
N THR A 50 -3.20 11.56 6.89
CA THR A 50 -4.55 11.13 7.29
C THR A 50 -5.01 9.94 6.45
N VAL A 51 -5.92 9.13 6.99
CA VAL A 51 -6.57 8.04 6.26
C VAL A 51 -7.25 8.57 4.97
N SER A 52 -7.89 9.75 5.03
CA SER A 52 -8.48 10.38 3.85
C SER A 52 -7.45 10.67 2.76
N ALA A 53 -6.29 11.22 3.13
CA ALA A 53 -5.22 11.51 2.18
C ALA A 53 -4.65 10.22 1.54
N ILE A 54 -4.62 9.11 2.28
CA ILE A 54 -4.24 7.79 1.75
C ILE A 54 -5.25 7.35 0.68
N PHE A 55 -6.56 7.39 0.98
CA PHE A 55 -7.60 7.00 0.02
C PHE A 55 -7.65 7.93 -1.19
N ASP A 56 -7.47 9.24 -1.03
CA ASP A 56 -7.37 10.18 -2.14
C ASP A 56 -6.21 9.81 -3.07
N LYS A 57 -5.07 9.39 -2.51
CA LYS A 57 -3.90 8.95 -3.28
C LYS A 57 -4.14 7.62 -3.99
N ILE A 58 -4.89 6.70 -3.39
CA ILE A 58 -5.32 5.44 -4.05
C ILE A 58 -6.26 5.76 -5.22
N ASN A 59 -7.30 6.56 -4.98
CA ASN A 59 -8.31 6.93 -5.98
C ASN A 59 -7.71 7.71 -7.18
N ARG A 60 -6.60 8.43 -6.98
CA ARG A 60 -5.88 9.10 -8.08
C ARG A 60 -5.07 8.13 -8.95
N ARG A 61 -4.74 6.94 -8.45
CA ARG A 61 -3.86 5.97 -9.14
C ARG A 61 -4.62 4.96 -9.97
N THR A 62 -5.89 4.75 -9.69
CA THR A 62 -6.71 3.73 -10.35
C THR A 62 -8.17 4.12 -10.31
N SER A 63 -8.91 3.71 -11.35
CA SER A 63 -10.38 3.74 -11.36
C SER A 63 -10.97 2.36 -11.06
N ASP A 64 -10.12 1.36 -10.82
CA ASP A 64 -10.50 -0.03 -10.59
C ASP A 64 -10.95 -0.26 -9.16
N ARG A 65 -11.60 -1.41 -8.95
CA ARG A 65 -12.11 -1.78 -7.65
C ARG A 65 -10.96 -2.19 -6.73
N VAL A 66 -10.69 -1.36 -5.73
CA VAL A 66 -9.83 -1.71 -4.60
C VAL A 66 -10.55 -2.72 -3.72
N VAL A 67 -9.90 -3.85 -3.41
CA VAL A 67 -10.48 -4.96 -2.63
C VAL A 67 -9.78 -5.19 -1.28
N ASP A 68 -8.56 -4.68 -1.12
CA ASP A 68 -7.77 -4.80 0.10
C ASP A 68 -6.82 -3.58 0.24
N VAL A 69 -6.61 -3.12 1.47
CA VAL A 69 -5.63 -2.06 1.80
C VAL A 69 -4.94 -2.44 3.10
N ARG A 70 -3.60 -2.45 3.09
CA ARG A 70 -2.73 -2.78 4.21
C ARG A 70 -1.73 -1.66 4.46
N LEU A 71 -1.43 -1.41 5.72
CA LEU A 71 -0.46 -0.42 6.18
C LEU A 71 0.68 -1.14 6.90
N PHE A 72 1.92 -0.86 6.49
CA PHE A 72 3.13 -1.40 7.08
C PHE A 72 4.01 -0.26 7.59
N ASP A 73 4.73 -0.49 8.68
CA ASP A 73 5.87 0.36 9.03
C ASP A 73 6.98 0.17 7.96
N ASP A 74 7.56 1.25 7.44
CA ASP A 74 8.65 1.18 6.45
C ASP A 74 9.97 0.70 7.10
N LEU A 75 10.00 0.55 8.43
CA LEU A 75 11.13 0.09 9.25
C LEU A 75 12.42 0.91 9.09
N SER A 76 12.40 1.96 8.27
CA SER A 76 13.53 2.84 8.00
C SER A 76 14.04 3.56 9.23
N ASN A 77 13.19 3.69 10.27
CA ASN A 77 13.53 4.33 11.54
C ASN A 77 13.96 3.34 12.62
N TYR A 78 14.01 2.04 12.33
CA TYR A 78 14.46 1.04 13.29
C TYR A 78 15.99 1.09 13.43
N ARG A 79 16.48 1.87 14.40
CA ARG A 79 17.85 1.70 14.89
C ARG A 79 17.89 0.43 15.73
N SER A 80 18.60 -0.60 15.25
CA SER A 80 18.93 -1.75 16.08
C SER A 80 19.49 -1.28 17.42
N PRO A 81 19.00 -1.80 18.56
CA PRO A 81 19.65 -1.52 19.83
C PRO A 81 21.11 -1.97 19.70
N ARG A 82 22.04 -1.07 20.02
CA ARG A 82 23.46 -1.45 20.11
C ARG A 82 23.53 -2.62 21.09
N PRO A 83 24.26 -3.71 20.78
CA PRO A 83 24.50 -4.75 21.76
C PRO A 83 25.05 -4.08 23.01
N THR A 84 24.35 -4.21 24.14
CA THR A 84 24.90 -3.81 25.43
C THR A 84 26.13 -4.68 25.63
N GLU A 85 27.33 -4.08 25.65
CA GLU A 85 28.52 -4.83 26.02
C GLU A 85 28.26 -5.47 27.40
N PRO A 86 28.47 -6.78 27.55
CA PRO A 86 28.39 -7.40 28.86
C PRO A 86 29.47 -6.80 29.75
N ASP A 87 29.06 -6.23 30.89
CA ASP A 87 29.98 -5.87 31.97
C ASP A 87 30.68 -7.16 32.43
N PHE A 88 31.98 -7.27 32.13
CA PHE A 88 32.88 -8.30 32.63
C PHE A 88 33.88 -7.71 33.61
#